data_AF-A0A917WT13-F1
#
_entry.id   AF-A0A917WT13-F1
#
_cell.length_a   1.000
_cell.length_b   1.000
_cell.length_c   1.000
_cell.angle_alpha   90.00
_cell.angle_beta   90.00
_cell.angle_gamma   90.00
#
_symmetry.space_group_name_H-M   'P 1'
#
loop_
_entity.id
_entity.type
_entity.pdbx_description
1 polymer ?
#
loop_
_entity_poly.entity_id
_entity_poly.type
_entity_poly.pdbx_seq_one_letter_code
_entity_poly.pdbx_strand_id
1 'polypeptide(L)'
;MSTEPEPGLAPQDARPRKTQVDPIMMDSMEVTKDGRNWRIGTAGDIAWIAGKTTEGFSITAAIPPVFDAYATFYPPDDVSIQAHEHAVIDVLTQHTPDQPWWLGYLDTGAHNTVFPLAPKVSLYWNWPYVLVKAGPEQALTWRIGHMRAGNGSLPDLFFPADHSWLVSALWDDTWTDIGGTTTLITALHDNPLVNARRIGTDEDALPPGLTRD
;
A
#
# COMPACT_ATOMS: atom_id res chain seq x y z
N MET A 1 -75.55 24.08 38.61
CA MET A 1 -74.35 24.63 39.27
C MET A 1 -73.29 23.53 39.22
N SER A 2 -72.58 23.29 38.12
CA SER A 2 -71.82 24.18 37.22
C SER A 2 -70.70 24.90 37.96
N THR A 3 -69.51 24.33 37.89
CA THR A 3 -68.23 25.04 37.75
C THR A 3 -67.30 24.11 36.94
N GLU A 4 -66.85 24.65 35.80
CA GLU A 4 -65.95 24.04 34.82
C GLU A 4 -64.45 24.20 35.20
N PRO A 5 -63.51 23.57 34.46
CA PRO A 5 -62.22 23.12 34.97
C PRO A 5 -61.02 24.01 34.59
N GLU A 6 -59.84 23.73 35.17
CA GLU A 6 -58.54 24.26 34.72
C GLU A 6 -57.46 23.16 34.73
N PRO A 7 -56.38 23.31 33.92
CA PRO A 7 -55.86 22.22 33.09
C PRO A 7 -54.47 21.69 33.48
N GLY A 8 -54.18 20.48 32.99
CA GLY A 8 -52.90 20.12 32.36
C GLY A 8 -51.62 20.19 33.19
N LEU A 9 -51.17 19.03 33.70
CA LEU A 9 -49.74 18.76 33.86
C LEU A 9 -49.44 17.33 33.35
N ALA A 10 -48.88 17.25 32.15
CA ALA A 10 -48.36 16.02 31.59
C ALA A 10 -47.09 15.59 32.34
N PRO A 11 -46.85 14.28 32.57
CA PRO A 11 -45.54 13.81 33.00
C PRO A 11 -44.51 14.01 31.89
N GLN A 12 -43.42 14.67 32.27
CA GLN A 12 -42.30 15.05 31.43
C GLN A 12 -41.48 13.81 31.04
N ASP A 13 -41.24 13.68 29.73
CA ASP A 13 -40.07 13.08 29.09
C ASP A 13 -39.45 11.83 29.74
N ALA A 14 -40.02 10.68 29.39
CA ALA A 14 -39.24 9.46 29.25
C ALA A 14 -38.18 9.67 28.15
N ARG A 15 -37.00 10.17 28.53
CA ARG A 15 -35.84 10.21 27.64
C ARG A 15 -35.56 8.78 27.17
N PRO A 16 -35.53 8.50 25.85
CA PRO A 16 -35.08 7.21 25.39
C PRO A 16 -33.64 7.04 25.84
N ARG A 17 -33.39 5.93 26.53
CA ARG A 17 -32.04 5.47 26.86
C ARG A 17 -31.30 5.44 25.53
N LYS A 18 -30.34 6.37 25.33
CA LYS A 18 -29.46 6.35 24.15
C LYS A 18 -28.92 4.94 24.08
N THR A 19 -29.33 4.19 23.08
CA THR A 19 -28.63 2.98 22.66
C THR A 19 -27.21 3.46 22.42
N GLN A 20 -26.33 3.12 23.35
CA GLN A 20 -24.92 3.22 23.16
C GLN A 20 -24.66 2.32 21.96
N VAL A 21 -24.52 2.95 20.79
CA VAL A 21 -24.04 2.27 19.61
C VAL A 21 -22.62 1.90 20.00
N ASP A 22 -22.42 0.64 20.35
CA ASP A 22 -21.10 0.06 20.48
C ASP A 22 -20.32 0.49 19.24
N PRO A 23 -19.09 1.02 19.38
CA PRO A 23 -18.31 1.39 18.22
C PRO A 23 -18.21 0.12 17.38
N ILE A 24 -18.80 0.17 16.18
CA ILE A 24 -18.64 -0.86 15.17
C ILE A 24 -17.12 -1.01 15.06
N MET A 25 -16.61 -2.11 15.64
CA MET A 25 -15.34 -2.69 15.20
C MET A 25 -15.50 -2.70 13.69
N MET A 26 -14.77 -1.83 13.00
CA MET A 26 -14.80 -1.78 11.54
C MET A 26 -14.36 -3.17 11.10
N ASP A 27 -15.35 -4.05 10.91
CA ASP A 27 -15.15 -5.44 10.61
C ASP A 27 -14.25 -5.45 9.38
N SER A 28 -13.13 -6.14 9.51
CA SER A 28 -12.20 -6.37 8.41
C SER A 28 -13.01 -6.79 7.20
N MET A 29 -13.05 -5.93 6.18
CA MET A 29 -13.79 -6.24 4.97
C MET A 29 -13.05 -7.33 4.20
N GLU A 30 -13.78 -8.29 3.66
CA GLU A 30 -13.23 -9.36 2.83
C GLU A 30 -13.78 -9.29 1.41
N VAL A 31 -12.94 -9.68 0.45
CA VAL A 31 -13.34 -9.90 -0.95
C VAL A 31 -13.03 -11.34 -1.35
N THR A 32 -13.91 -11.95 -2.14
CA THR A 32 -13.71 -13.32 -2.62
C THR A 32 -13.12 -13.31 -4.04
N LYS A 33 -12.03 -14.06 -4.23
CA LYS A 33 -11.42 -14.34 -5.53
C LYS A 33 -10.79 -15.73 -5.51
N ASP A 34 -10.99 -16.47 -6.60
CA ASP A 34 -10.47 -17.83 -6.79
C ASP A 34 -10.85 -18.79 -5.65
N GLY A 35 -12.07 -18.62 -5.10
CA GLY A 35 -12.60 -19.46 -4.01
C GLY A 35 -12.04 -19.14 -2.63
N ARG A 36 -11.22 -18.09 -2.48
CA ARG A 36 -10.64 -17.64 -1.20
C ARG A 36 -11.09 -16.23 -0.84
N ASN A 37 -11.23 -15.98 0.46
CA ASN A 37 -11.46 -14.64 0.99
C ASN A 37 -10.13 -13.94 1.30
N TRP A 38 -10.06 -12.66 0.94
CA TRP A 38 -8.90 -11.81 1.10
C TRP A 38 -9.28 -10.58 1.91
N ARG A 39 -8.50 -10.27 2.95
CA ARG A 39 -8.73 -9.11 3.81
C ARG A 39 -8.35 -7.82 3.07
N ILE A 40 -9.29 -6.88 3.03
CA ILE A 40 -9.06 -5.51 2.57
C ILE A 40 -8.45 -4.70 3.70
N GLY A 41 -7.42 -3.92 3.34
CA GLY A 41 -6.70 -3.04 4.24
C GLY A 41 -7.45 -1.76 4.54
N THR A 42 -7.10 -1.17 5.68
CA THR A 42 -7.72 0.04 6.21
C THR A 42 -6.68 1.15 6.37
N ALA A 43 -7.11 2.37 6.70
CA ALA A 43 -6.19 3.45 7.03
C ALA A 43 -5.24 3.10 8.19
N GLY A 44 -5.65 2.21 9.10
CA GLY A 44 -4.78 1.72 10.18
C GLY A 44 -3.59 0.90 9.70
N ASP A 45 -3.78 0.12 8.63
CA ASP A 45 -2.73 -0.76 8.08
C ASP A 45 -1.63 0.04 7.34
N ILE A 46 -1.91 1.29 6.94
CA ILE A 46 -0.95 2.22 6.28
C ILE A 46 -0.57 3.44 7.13
N ALA A 47 -1.03 3.54 8.37
CA ALA A 47 -0.83 4.72 9.22
C ALA A 47 0.65 5.04 9.50
N TRP A 48 1.52 4.04 9.36
CA TRP A 48 2.98 4.19 9.52
C TRP A 48 3.67 4.76 8.26
N ILE A 49 2.97 4.81 7.12
CA ILE A 49 3.41 5.44 5.87
C ILE A 49 2.73 6.81 5.72
N ALA A 50 1.42 6.88 5.97
CA ALA A 50 0.61 8.08 5.76
C ALA A 50 1.13 9.27 6.60
N GLY A 51 1.51 10.35 5.90
CA GLY A 51 2.09 11.55 6.52
C GLY A 51 3.50 11.36 7.08
N LYS A 52 4.20 10.29 6.70
CA LYS A 52 5.59 9.99 7.08
C LYS A 52 6.58 10.07 5.91
N THR A 53 6.09 10.44 4.72
CA THR A 53 6.90 10.81 3.57
C THR A 53 7.01 12.32 3.43
N THR A 54 8.00 12.79 2.68
CA THR A 54 8.29 14.22 2.48
C THR A 54 8.15 14.59 1.01
N GLU A 55 7.48 15.69 0.70
CA GLU A 55 7.41 16.17 -0.69
C GLU A 55 8.82 16.50 -1.22
N GLY A 56 9.11 16.08 -2.45
CA GLY A 56 10.39 16.35 -3.11
C GLY A 56 10.82 15.24 -4.05
N PHE A 57 12.12 15.23 -4.37
CA PHE A 57 12.73 14.30 -5.33
C PHE A 57 13.59 13.21 -4.67
N SER A 58 13.72 13.23 -3.34
CA SER A 58 14.47 12.19 -2.64
C SER A 58 13.61 10.96 -2.40
N ILE A 59 14.25 9.84 -2.08
CA ILE A 59 13.54 8.59 -1.76
C ILE A 59 12.52 8.73 -0.63
N THR A 60 12.65 9.76 0.22
CA THR A 60 11.68 10.02 1.29
C THR A 60 10.32 10.49 0.80
N ALA A 61 10.16 10.80 -0.50
CA ALA A 61 8.86 11.02 -1.13
C ALA A 61 8.02 9.74 -1.20
N ALA A 62 8.66 8.58 -1.38
CA ALA A 62 7.99 7.30 -1.49
C ALA A 62 8.15 6.43 -0.24
N ILE A 63 9.28 6.54 0.48
CA ILE A 63 9.64 5.63 1.57
C ILE A 63 9.89 6.43 2.87
N PRO A 64 9.18 6.16 3.98
CA PRO A 64 9.45 6.83 5.24
C PRO A 64 10.92 6.66 5.72
N PRO A 65 11.51 7.69 6.37
CA PRO A 65 12.90 7.68 6.83
C PRO A 65 13.08 6.84 8.12
N VAL A 66 12.60 5.58 8.13
CA VAL A 66 12.57 4.67 9.29
C VAL A 66 13.39 3.39 9.11
N PHE A 67 13.98 3.19 7.93
CA PHE A 67 14.71 1.97 7.56
C PHE A 67 16.22 2.17 7.66
N ASP A 68 16.95 1.06 7.77
CA ASP A 68 18.41 1.08 7.88
C ASP A 68 19.10 1.46 6.55
N ALA A 69 18.49 1.13 5.42
CA ALA A 69 19.03 1.37 4.09
C ALA A 69 17.93 1.53 3.04
N TYR A 70 18.30 2.17 1.93
CA TYR A 70 17.39 2.53 0.84
C TYR A 70 18.00 2.24 -0.52
N ALA A 71 17.14 1.94 -1.48
CA ALA A 71 17.53 1.78 -2.88
C ALA A 71 16.40 2.13 -3.84
N THR A 72 16.78 2.42 -5.07
CA THR A 72 15.88 2.48 -6.24
C THR A 72 16.21 1.32 -7.17
N PHE A 73 15.23 0.71 -7.82
CA PHE A 73 15.46 -0.33 -8.82
C PHE A 73 14.56 -0.17 -10.05
N TYR A 74 15.07 -0.63 -11.18
CA TYR A 74 14.35 -0.68 -12.46
C TYR A 74 14.90 -1.84 -13.32
N PRO A 75 14.09 -2.46 -14.20
CA PRO A 75 14.55 -3.56 -15.05
C PRO A 75 15.71 -3.14 -15.96
N PRO A 76 16.82 -3.90 -16.04
CA PRO A 76 17.84 -3.70 -17.07
C PRO A 76 17.27 -3.83 -18.50
N ASP A 77 17.90 -3.15 -19.46
CA ASP A 77 17.47 -3.13 -20.87
C ASP A 77 17.38 -4.54 -21.50
N ASP A 78 18.21 -5.49 -21.07
CA ASP A 78 18.29 -6.85 -21.58
C ASP A 78 17.56 -7.89 -20.70
N VAL A 79 16.85 -7.43 -19.66
CA VAL A 79 16.11 -8.28 -18.73
C VAL A 79 14.61 -8.10 -18.95
N SER A 80 13.89 -9.21 -19.13
CA SER A 80 12.43 -9.15 -19.24
C SER A 80 11.81 -8.68 -17.94
N ILE A 81 10.70 -7.93 -18.02
CA ILE A 81 9.97 -7.48 -16.82
C ILE A 81 9.61 -8.65 -15.91
N GLN A 82 9.24 -9.80 -16.48
CA GLN A 82 8.93 -11.00 -15.71
C GLN A 82 10.16 -11.50 -14.93
N ALA A 83 11.33 -11.59 -15.56
CA ALA A 83 12.55 -12.02 -14.87
C ALA A 83 12.95 -11.05 -13.75
N HIS A 84 12.80 -9.74 -14.01
CA HIS A 84 13.04 -8.70 -13.00
C HIS A 84 12.10 -8.83 -11.80
N GLU A 85 10.78 -8.90 -12.02
CA GLU A 85 9.79 -8.97 -10.95
C GLU A 85 9.93 -10.26 -10.12
N HIS A 86 10.18 -11.40 -10.78
CA HIS A 86 10.48 -12.65 -10.07
C HIS A 86 11.75 -12.51 -9.22
N ALA A 87 12.83 -11.93 -9.75
CA ALA A 87 14.06 -11.73 -8.98
C ALA A 87 13.88 -10.82 -7.76
N VAL A 88 13.07 -9.76 -7.88
CA VAL A 88 12.70 -8.89 -6.75
C VAL A 88 11.96 -9.69 -5.68
N ILE A 89 10.93 -10.44 -6.08
CA ILE A 89 10.09 -11.21 -5.14
C ILE A 89 10.86 -12.34 -4.48
N ASP A 90 11.76 -13.01 -5.21
CA ASP A 90 12.62 -14.07 -4.67
C ASP A 90 13.54 -13.54 -3.57
N VAL A 91 14.21 -12.39 -3.81
CA VAL A 91 15.07 -11.76 -2.79
C VAL A 91 14.25 -11.32 -1.58
N LEU A 92 13.10 -10.68 -1.79
CA LEU A 92 12.23 -10.26 -0.67
C LEU A 92 11.75 -11.45 0.15
N THR A 93 11.33 -12.53 -0.52
CA THR A 93 10.87 -13.76 0.16
C THR A 93 12.00 -14.41 0.97
N GLN A 94 13.22 -14.46 0.43
CA GLN A 94 14.37 -15.02 1.13
C GLN A 94 14.73 -14.25 2.41
N HIS A 95 14.46 -12.95 2.44
CA HIS A 95 14.78 -12.05 3.56
C HIS A 95 13.57 -11.72 4.45
N THR A 96 12.42 -12.37 4.23
CA THR A 96 11.19 -12.14 5.00
C THR A 96 10.76 -13.45 5.69
N PRO A 97 10.47 -13.43 7.00
CA PRO A 97 9.82 -14.57 7.67
C PRO A 97 8.53 -14.99 6.95
N ASP A 98 8.10 -16.24 7.13
CA ASP A 98 6.83 -16.72 6.58
C ASP A 98 5.65 -15.95 7.20
N GLN A 99 5.19 -14.93 6.48
CA GLN A 99 4.17 -13.98 6.92
C GLN A 99 3.44 -13.38 5.70
N PRO A 100 2.17 -12.97 5.88
CA PRO A 100 1.43 -12.31 4.81
C PRO A 100 1.98 -10.92 4.52
N TRP A 101 1.77 -10.48 3.28
CA TRP A 101 2.11 -9.14 2.82
C TRP A 101 0.84 -8.32 2.59
N TRP A 102 1.01 -7.02 2.53
CA TRP A 102 0.02 -6.08 2.03
C TRP A 102 0.40 -5.69 0.61
N LEU A 103 -0.55 -5.81 -0.31
CA LEU A 103 -0.41 -5.45 -1.73
C LEU A 103 -1.37 -4.29 -2.02
N GLY A 104 -0.81 -3.17 -2.45
CA GLY A 104 -1.50 -1.93 -2.76
C GLY A 104 -1.47 -1.65 -4.26
N TYR A 105 -2.65 -1.42 -4.81
CA TYR A 105 -2.85 -1.10 -6.22
C TYR A 105 -3.41 0.32 -6.34
N LEU A 106 -2.69 1.19 -7.03
CA LEU A 106 -3.10 2.56 -7.25
C LEU A 106 -4.27 2.61 -8.24
N ASP A 107 -5.32 3.34 -7.86
CA ASP A 107 -6.47 3.56 -8.72
C ASP A 107 -6.40 4.94 -9.40
N THR A 108 -5.79 4.99 -10.58
CA THR A 108 -5.83 6.18 -11.44
C THR A 108 -7.07 6.21 -12.36
N GLY A 109 -7.94 5.20 -12.29
CA GLY A 109 -9.03 4.98 -13.23
C GLY A 109 -8.61 4.39 -14.59
N ALA A 110 -7.30 4.26 -14.85
CA ALA A 110 -6.78 3.77 -16.13
C ALA A 110 -6.28 2.32 -16.09
N HIS A 111 -6.20 1.67 -14.92
CA HIS A 111 -5.55 0.38 -14.75
C HIS A 111 -6.27 -0.57 -13.77
N ASN A 112 -5.88 -1.84 -13.80
CA ASN A 112 -6.49 -2.89 -13.01
C ASN A 112 -6.04 -2.82 -11.54
N THR A 113 -6.97 -2.56 -10.64
CA THR A 113 -6.78 -2.55 -9.18
C THR A 113 -7.06 -3.89 -8.49
N VAL A 114 -7.25 -4.95 -9.29
CA VAL A 114 -7.61 -6.33 -8.91
C VAL A 114 -9.01 -6.46 -8.31
N PHE A 115 -9.38 -5.55 -7.39
CA PHE A 115 -10.68 -5.48 -6.73
C PHE A 115 -11.26 -4.05 -6.84
N PRO A 116 -11.79 -3.65 -8.01
CA PRO A 116 -12.19 -2.25 -8.28
C PRO A 116 -13.34 -1.73 -7.41
N LEU A 117 -14.09 -2.64 -6.77
CA LEU A 117 -15.22 -2.30 -5.88
C LEU A 117 -14.83 -2.32 -4.39
N ALA A 118 -13.59 -2.68 -4.05
CA ALA A 118 -13.12 -2.66 -2.67
C ALA A 118 -12.97 -1.21 -2.17
N PRO A 119 -13.15 -0.97 -0.85
CA PRO A 119 -12.80 0.29 -0.23
C PRO A 119 -11.34 0.66 -0.50
N LYS A 120 -11.11 1.96 -0.68
CA LYS A 120 -9.77 2.51 -0.97
C LYS A 120 -9.26 3.25 0.25
N VAL A 121 -7.95 3.24 0.42
CA VAL A 121 -7.23 4.08 1.38
C VAL A 121 -6.55 5.21 0.62
N SER A 122 -6.37 6.36 1.27
CA SER A 122 -5.64 7.50 0.70
C SER A 122 -4.19 7.48 1.19
N LEU A 123 -3.24 7.57 0.27
CA LEU A 123 -1.80 7.63 0.56
C LEU A 123 -1.13 8.72 -0.29
N TYR A 124 0.05 9.20 0.14
CA TYR A 124 0.80 10.26 -0.52
C TYR A 124 -0.07 11.52 -0.73
N TRP A 125 -0.15 12.04 -1.95
CA TRP A 125 -1.00 13.18 -2.32
C TRP A 125 -2.49 12.81 -2.46
N ASN A 126 -3.04 12.15 -1.43
CA ASN A 126 -4.41 11.61 -1.38
C ASN A 126 -4.75 10.65 -2.55
N TRP A 127 -3.75 9.99 -3.10
CA TRP A 127 -3.95 9.00 -4.13
C TRP A 127 -4.69 7.77 -3.57
N PRO A 128 -5.70 7.25 -4.29
CA PRO A 128 -6.52 6.16 -3.81
C PRO A 128 -5.88 4.81 -4.12
N TYR A 129 -5.65 3.99 -3.10
CA TYR A 129 -5.12 2.63 -3.23
C TYR A 129 -6.14 1.59 -2.78
N VAL A 130 -6.29 0.50 -3.52
CA VAL A 130 -6.89 -0.74 -3.02
C VAL A 130 -5.81 -1.54 -2.33
N LEU A 131 -5.97 -1.79 -1.03
CA LEU A 131 -4.99 -2.53 -0.22
C LEU A 131 -5.54 -3.91 0.13
N VAL A 132 -4.78 -4.97 -0.11
CA VAL A 132 -5.20 -6.35 0.12
C VAL A 132 -4.11 -7.14 0.84
N LYS A 133 -4.48 -7.89 1.87
CA LYS A 133 -3.58 -8.80 2.56
C LYS A 133 -3.45 -10.11 1.79
N ALA A 134 -2.28 -10.38 1.24
CA ALA A 134 -1.99 -11.55 0.42
C ALA A 134 -0.52 -12.00 0.58
N GLY A 135 0.19 -12.29 -0.51
CA GLY A 135 1.57 -12.76 -0.46
C GLY A 135 2.31 -12.71 -1.82
N PRO A 136 3.51 -13.29 -1.87
CA PRO A 136 4.42 -13.24 -3.02
C PRO A 136 3.81 -13.72 -4.35
N GLU A 137 3.07 -14.83 -4.31
CA GLU A 137 2.41 -15.39 -5.51
C GLU A 137 1.40 -14.41 -6.10
N GLN A 138 0.59 -13.77 -5.24
CA GLN A 138 -0.42 -12.81 -5.67
C GLN A 138 0.22 -11.52 -6.20
N ALA A 139 1.35 -11.10 -5.63
CA ALA A 139 2.13 -9.97 -6.14
C ALA A 139 2.63 -10.19 -7.58
N LEU A 140 2.83 -11.44 -8.01
CA LEU A 140 3.30 -11.78 -9.36
C LEU A 140 2.19 -12.11 -10.36
N THR A 141 0.95 -12.32 -9.91
CA THR A 141 -0.09 -12.95 -10.77
C THR A 141 -1.39 -12.17 -10.88
N TRP A 142 -1.71 -11.29 -9.94
CA TRP A 142 -3.03 -10.65 -9.92
C TRP A 142 -3.18 -9.49 -10.89
N ARG A 143 -2.13 -8.69 -11.09
CA ARG A 143 -2.18 -7.55 -12.00
C ARG A 143 -1.78 -7.97 -13.41
N ILE A 144 -2.56 -7.49 -14.38
CA ILE A 144 -2.31 -7.62 -15.80
C ILE A 144 -2.26 -6.20 -16.37
N GLY A 145 -1.10 -5.81 -16.92
CA GLY A 145 -0.88 -4.49 -17.50
C GLY A 145 -0.54 -3.43 -16.45
N HIS A 146 0.73 -3.01 -16.42
CA HIS A 146 1.23 -1.96 -15.53
C HIS A 146 1.39 -0.63 -16.28
N MET A 147 1.21 0.49 -15.57
CA MET A 147 1.48 1.86 -16.04
C MET A 147 2.92 2.08 -16.54
N ARG A 148 3.90 1.34 -15.99
CA ARG A 148 5.32 1.61 -16.12
C ARG A 148 5.95 0.64 -17.11
N ALA A 149 5.60 0.84 -18.39
CA ALA A 149 5.95 0.03 -19.58
C ALA A 149 4.87 -0.92 -20.13
N GLY A 150 3.61 -0.82 -19.70
CA GLY A 150 2.49 -1.61 -20.24
C GLY A 150 2.50 -3.09 -19.83
N ASN A 151 3.59 -3.57 -19.23
CA ASN A 151 3.85 -4.95 -18.85
C ASN A 151 4.34 -4.99 -17.40
N GLY A 152 4.04 -6.08 -16.67
CA GLY A 152 4.39 -6.24 -15.26
C GLY A 152 3.19 -6.49 -14.36
N SER A 153 3.42 -7.18 -13.25
CA SER A 153 2.39 -7.67 -12.32
C SER A 153 2.57 -7.15 -10.89
N LEU A 154 3.73 -6.55 -10.55
CA LEU A 154 3.97 -6.06 -9.19
C LEU A 154 2.89 -5.06 -8.74
N PRO A 155 2.53 -5.03 -7.43
CA PRO A 155 1.73 -3.96 -6.87
C PRO A 155 2.48 -2.61 -6.89
N ASP A 156 1.75 -1.50 -6.86
CA ASP A 156 2.35 -0.16 -6.77
C ASP A 156 2.89 0.15 -5.36
N LEU A 157 2.46 -0.62 -4.36
CA LEU A 157 2.89 -0.52 -2.98
C LEU A 157 2.85 -1.91 -2.35
N PHE A 158 3.90 -2.39 -1.70
CA PHE A 158 3.79 -3.61 -0.91
C PHE A 158 4.81 -3.70 0.23
N PHE A 159 4.41 -4.38 1.29
CA PHE A 159 5.18 -4.52 2.52
C PHE A 159 4.71 -5.74 3.34
N PRO A 160 5.57 -6.33 4.19
CA PRO A 160 5.21 -7.46 5.05
C PRO A 160 4.43 -6.98 6.28
N ALA A 161 3.71 -7.88 6.94
CA ALA A 161 2.89 -7.54 8.11
C ALA A 161 3.69 -6.95 9.30
N ASP A 162 4.99 -7.23 9.39
CA ASP A 162 5.90 -6.68 10.40
C ASP A 162 6.55 -5.33 9.99
N HIS A 163 6.24 -4.82 8.79
CA HIS A 163 6.78 -3.58 8.23
C HIS A 163 8.31 -3.54 8.13
N SER A 164 8.97 -4.69 8.01
CA SER A 164 10.44 -4.80 7.93
C SER A 164 11.04 -4.24 6.63
N TRP A 165 10.23 -4.03 5.61
CA TRP A 165 10.59 -3.30 4.38
C TRP A 165 9.36 -2.68 3.73
N LEU A 166 9.58 -1.73 2.83
CA LEU A 166 8.54 -1.13 1.99
C LEU A 166 9.04 -1.03 0.57
N VAL A 167 8.24 -1.50 -0.39
CA VAL A 167 8.41 -1.22 -1.82
C VAL A 167 7.32 -0.25 -2.25
N SER A 168 7.67 0.83 -2.91
CA SER A 168 6.72 1.83 -3.40
C SER A 168 7.09 2.34 -4.78
N ALA A 169 6.06 2.44 -5.60
CA ALA A 169 6.08 2.92 -6.96
C ALA A 169 5.15 4.14 -7.08
N LEU A 170 5.71 5.36 -7.07
CA LEU A 170 4.92 6.59 -7.29
C LEU A 170 4.43 6.67 -8.74
N TRP A 171 3.26 7.29 -8.97
CA TRP A 171 2.61 7.23 -10.29
C TRP A 171 3.44 7.84 -11.44
N ASP A 172 4.29 8.82 -11.12
CA ASP A 172 5.12 9.63 -12.00
C ASP A 172 6.55 9.09 -12.17
N ASP A 173 6.93 8.10 -11.37
CA ASP A 173 8.25 7.48 -11.47
C ASP A 173 8.22 6.26 -12.40
N THR A 174 9.28 6.08 -13.19
CA THR A 174 9.50 4.87 -14.00
C THR A 174 10.27 3.78 -13.24
N TRP A 175 10.80 4.11 -12.06
CA TRP A 175 11.53 3.23 -11.16
C TRP A 175 10.76 2.98 -9.87
N THR A 176 11.21 2.00 -9.09
CA THR A 176 10.60 1.63 -7.81
C THR A 176 11.56 1.91 -6.67
N ASP A 177 11.04 2.47 -5.59
CA ASP A 177 11.79 2.75 -4.37
C ASP A 177 11.61 1.62 -3.35
N ILE A 178 12.64 1.39 -2.54
CA ILE A 178 12.61 0.45 -1.44
C ILE A 178 13.39 0.94 -0.24
N GLY A 179 12.82 0.73 0.96
CA GLY A 179 13.54 0.80 2.23
C GLY A 179 13.47 -0.52 2.98
N GLY A 180 14.53 -0.88 3.69
CA GLY A 180 14.60 -2.10 4.49
C GLY A 180 15.89 -2.22 5.28
N THR A 181 16.18 -3.44 5.75
CA THR A 181 17.46 -3.72 6.42
C THR A 181 18.63 -3.59 5.45
N THR A 182 19.82 -3.25 5.96
CA THR A 182 21.05 -3.20 5.14
C THR A 182 21.34 -4.52 4.42
N THR A 183 21.00 -5.65 5.05
CA THR A 183 21.21 -6.99 4.48
C THR A 183 20.31 -7.21 3.27
N LEU A 184 19.02 -6.86 3.36
CA LEU A 184 18.08 -6.95 2.25
C LEU A 184 18.50 -6.04 1.08
N ILE A 185 18.81 -4.77 1.37
CA ILE A 185 19.23 -3.81 0.35
C ILE A 185 20.54 -4.25 -0.33
N THR A 186 21.43 -4.91 0.41
CA THR A 186 22.64 -5.51 -0.17
C THR A 186 22.32 -6.64 -1.13
N ALA A 187 21.43 -7.57 -0.74
CA ALA A 187 21.03 -8.68 -1.60
C ALA A 187 20.36 -8.22 -2.90
N LEU A 188 19.53 -7.17 -2.84
CA LEU A 188 18.92 -6.57 -4.03
C LEU A 188 19.97 -5.90 -4.93
N HIS A 189 20.93 -5.19 -4.34
CA HIS A 189 22.02 -4.55 -5.07
C HIS A 189 22.91 -5.56 -5.80
N ASP A 190 23.20 -6.68 -5.15
CA ASP A 190 24.09 -7.71 -5.69
C ASP A 190 23.38 -8.60 -6.75
N ASN A 191 22.04 -8.50 -6.89
CA ASN A 191 21.28 -9.24 -7.90
C ASN A 191 21.19 -8.47 -9.22
N PRO A 192 21.86 -8.93 -10.30
CA PRO A 192 21.90 -8.22 -11.57
C PRO A 192 20.54 -8.15 -12.28
N LEU A 193 19.60 -9.04 -11.97
CA LEU A 193 18.24 -9.00 -12.54
C LEU A 193 17.37 -7.91 -11.90
N VAL A 194 17.72 -7.48 -10.68
CA VAL A 194 17.01 -6.42 -9.96
C VAL A 194 17.56 -5.04 -10.33
N ASN A 195 18.89 -4.91 -10.48
CA ASN A 195 19.54 -3.63 -10.79
C ASN A 195 19.19 -2.53 -9.77
N ALA A 196 19.28 -2.88 -8.47
CA ALA A 196 19.07 -1.92 -7.40
C ALA A 196 20.30 -1.03 -7.19
N ARG A 197 20.08 0.27 -7.11
CA ARG A 197 21.06 1.30 -6.73
C ARG A 197 20.77 1.77 -5.32
N ARG A 198 21.75 1.63 -4.42
CA ARG A 198 21.66 2.18 -3.06
C ARG A 198 21.72 3.70 -3.11
N ILE A 199 20.93 4.34 -2.25
CA ILE A 199 20.91 5.79 -2.09
C ILE A 199 20.66 6.18 -0.64
N GLY A 200 21.11 7.38 -0.25
CA GLY A 200 20.77 8.03 1.01
C GLY A 200 19.39 8.70 0.97
N THR A 201 18.88 9.08 2.13
CA THR A 201 17.54 9.69 2.30
C THR A 201 17.40 11.06 1.65
N ASP A 202 18.50 11.79 1.49
CA ASP A 202 18.53 13.12 0.90
C ASP A 202 18.93 13.11 -0.58
N GLU A 203 19.31 11.94 -1.10
CA GLU A 203 19.73 11.78 -2.49
C GLU A 203 18.53 11.68 -3.43
N ASP A 204 18.72 12.17 -4.66
CA ASP A 204 17.74 12.07 -5.73
C ASP A 204 17.45 10.59 -6.05
N ALA A 205 16.17 10.21 -5.99
CA ALA A 205 15.70 8.87 -6.27
C ALA A 205 15.92 8.46 -7.74
N LEU A 206 16.00 9.41 -8.69
CA LEU A 206 16.14 9.14 -10.12
C LEU A 206 17.35 8.24 -10.41
N PRO A 207 17.13 7.02 -10.96
CA PRO A 207 18.23 6.16 -11.38
C PRO A 207 19.06 6.80 -12.51
N PRO A 208 20.39 6.60 -12.53
CA PRO A 208 21.24 7.10 -13.61
C PRO A 208 20.78 6.59 -14.98
N GLY A 209 20.77 7.47 -15.97
CA GLY A 209 20.37 7.12 -17.35
C GLY A 209 18.87 7.23 -17.62
N LEU A 210 18.05 7.46 -16.60
CA LEU A 210 16.64 7.79 -16.76
C LEU A 210 16.43 9.31 -16.73
N THR A 211 15.34 9.76 -17.35
CA THR A 211 14.85 11.14 -17.30
C THR A 211 13.53 11.19 -16.56
N ARG A 212 13.28 12.30 -15.85
CA ARG A 212 11.92 12.64 -15.42
C ARG A 212 11.15 13.17 -16.62
N ASP A 213 9.95 12.66 -16.82
CA ASP A 213 9.01 13.17 -17.83
C ASP A 213 8.34 14.47 -17.39
#